data_AF-H0EQI7-F1
#
_entry.id   AF-H0EQI7-F1
#
_cell.length_a   1.000
_cell.length_b   1.000
_cell.length_c   1.000
_cell.angle_alpha   90.00
_cell.angle_beta   90.00
_cell.angle_gamma   90.00
#
_symmetry.space_group_name_H-M   'P 1'
#
loop_
_entity.id
_entity.type
_entity.pdbx_description
1 polymer ?
#
loop_
_entity_poly.entity_id
_entity_poly.type
_entity_poly.pdbx_seq_one_letter_code
_entity_poly.pdbx_strand_id
1 'polypeptide(L)'
;MLQKAPEADLRKDSNPLVEALFNYQLIHVEAYIVHVDMVLRNEVAYKLTPDSIESLIEYHKEVHCVDISANTYNWSEKELQVKKIHEEFIQAINKFVYRTHVTALEGLEEDGAGELLCGKSEEVKNNIMAIAAQLACRRKLVDTINHPDVNSSAGRFMESVAI
;
A
#
# COMPACT_ATOMS: atom_id res chain seq x y z
N MET A 1 12.08 1.32 5.26
CA MET A 1 12.22 2.73 4.86
C MET A 1 11.07 3.11 3.96
N LEU A 2 10.39 4.20 4.27
CA LEU A 2 9.23 4.73 3.57
C LEU A 2 9.36 6.24 3.46
N GLN A 3 8.63 6.86 2.53
CA GLN A 3 8.61 8.32 2.42
C GLN A 3 8.05 8.92 3.71
N LYS A 4 8.51 10.11 4.09
CA LYS A 4 8.06 10.79 5.31
C LYS A 4 6.81 11.62 5.10
N ALA A 5 6.58 12.05 3.86
CA ALA A 5 5.48 12.94 3.49
C ALA A 5 5.00 12.58 2.06
N PRO A 6 3.82 13.07 1.65
CA PRO A 6 3.35 12.97 0.27
C PRO A 6 4.36 13.52 -0.73
N GLU A 7 4.33 13.05 -1.97
CA GLU A 7 5.29 13.40 -3.02
C GLU A 7 5.38 14.92 -3.26
N ALA A 8 4.25 15.63 -3.15
CA ALA A 8 4.17 17.06 -3.32
C ALA A 8 4.93 17.86 -2.24
N ASP A 9 5.07 17.28 -1.04
CA ASP A 9 5.65 17.92 0.14
C ASP A 9 7.12 17.50 0.38
N LEU A 10 7.66 16.60 -0.45
CA LEU A 10 9.05 16.16 -0.35
C LEU A 10 10.00 17.33 -0.64
N ARG A 11 11.05 17.43 0.19
CA ARG A 11 12.11 18.43 0.01
C ARG A 11 12.82 18.14 -1.31
N LYS A 12 13.08 19.18 -2.10
CA LYS A 12 13.95 19.11 -3.28
C LYS A 12 15.29 19.75 -2.94
N ASP A 13 16.38 19.03 -3.09
CA ASP A 13 17.72 19.52 -2.79
C ASP A 13 18.69 19.14 -3.91
N SER A 14 19.71 19.97 -4.16
CA SER A 14 20.73 19.62 -5.16
C SER A 14 21.59 18.44 -4.72
N ASN A 15 21.64 18.16 -3.42
CA ASN A 15 22.35 17.02 -2.85
C ASN A 15 21.39 15.84 -2.58
N PRO A 16 21.55 14.70 -3.28
CA PRO A 16 20.65 13.56 -3.12
C PRO A 16 20.71 12.91 -1.74
N LEU A 17 21.83 13.03 -1.01
CA LEU A 17 21.94 12.50 0.36
C LEU A 17 21.14 13.33 1.35
N VAL A 18 21.19 14.65 1.20
CA VAL A 18 20.39 15.57 2.03
C VAL A 18 18.92 15.32 1.75
N GLU A 19 18.54 15.20 0.47
CA GLU A 19 17.18 14.88 0.06
C GLU A 19 16.70 13.57 0.70
N ALA A 20 17.48 12.49 0.59
CA ALA A 20 17.13 11.19 1.17
C ALA A 20 16.98 11.24 2.70
N LEU A 21 17.88 11.95 3.39
CA LEU A 21 17.86 12.04 4.86
C LEU A 21 16.60 12.73 5.39
N PHE A 22 16.08 13.73 4.67
CA PHE A 22 14.88 14.47 5.08
C PHE A 22 13.57 13.82 4.60
N ASN A 23 13.61 13.12 3.47
CA ASN A 23 12.41 12.60 2.81
C ASN A 23 12.04 11.16 3.21
N TYR A 24 12.93 10.42 3.87
CA TYR A 24 12.66 9.03 4.26
C TYR A 24 12.63 8.84 5.78
N GLN A 25 11.79 7.91 6.22
CA GLN A 25 11.69 7.49 7.61
C GLN A 25 11.69 5.96 7.75
N LEU A 26 11.97 5.51 8.97
CA LEU A 26 11.87 4.12 9.38
C LEU A 26 10.59 3.94 10.19
N ILE A 27 9.68 3.11 9.67
CA ILE A 27 8.56 2.58 10.46
C ILE A 27 9.01 1.21 10.94
N HIS A 28 9.11 1.05 12.27
CA HIS A 28 9.40 -0.24 12.88
C HIS A 28 8.14 -1.09 12.86
N VAL A 29 8.28 -2.35 12.46
CA VAL A 29 7.15 -3.28 12.34
C VAL A 29 7.47 -4.49 13.19
N GLU A 30 6.64 -4.68 14.21
CA GLU A 30 6.73 -5.77 15.17
C GLU A 30 5.58 -6.75 14.95
N ALA A 31 5.84 -8.02 15.28
CA ALA A 31 4.86 -9.08 15.17
C ALA A 31 5.10 -10.14 16.24
N TYR A 32 4.04 -10.85 16.61
CA TYR A 32 4.07 -11.98 17.52
C TYR A 32 3.60 -13.26 16.82
N ILE A 33 4.08 -14.40 17.32
CA ILE A 33 3.71 -15.71 16.78
C ILE A 33 2.29 -16.06 17.24
N VAL A 34 1.42 -16.41 16.28
CA VAL A 34 0.04 -16.86 16.55
C VAL A 34 -0.17 -18.34 16.27
N HIS A 35 0.72 -18.95 15.48
CA HIS A 35 0.62 -20.37 15.14
C HIS A 35 1.99 -20.94 14.79
N VAL A 36 2.25 -22.16 15.24
CA VAL A 36 3.41 -22.96 14.86
C VAL A 36 2.93 -24.36 14.52
N ASP A 37 3.26 -24.83 13.32
CA ASP A 37 2.98 -26.19 12.86
C ASP A 37 4.28 -26.82 12.37
N MET A 38 4.92 -27.62 13.21
CA MET A 38 6.15 -28.36 12.87
C MET A 38 5.87 -29.76 12.31
N VAL A 39 4.60 -30.15 12.16
CA VAL A 39 4.23 -31.54 11.84
C VAL A 39 3.73 -31.66 10.42
N LEU A 40 2.75 -30.83 10.02
CA LEU A 40 2.11 -30.97 8.71
C LEU A 40 2.78 -30.08 7.66
N ARG A 41 2.96 -28.79 7.97
CA ARG A 41 3.43 -27.80 6.99
C ARG A 41 4.83 -27.27 7.27
N ASN A 42 5.34 -27.48 8.48
CA ASN A 42 6.60 -26.90 8.93
C ASN A 42 6.62 -25.36 8.79
N GLU A 43 5.53 -24.73 9.23
CA GLU A 43 5.28 -23.30 9.11
C GLU A 43 5.05 -22.63 10.47
N VAL A 44 5.41 -21.35 10.52
CA VAL A 44 5.07 -20.42 11.59
C VAL A 44 4.24 -19.28 10.99
N ALA A 45 3.27 -18.80 11.75
CA ALA A 45 2.46 -17.65 11.40
C ALA A 45 2.65 -16.50 12.40
N TYR A 46 2.93 -15.32 11.87
CA TYR A 46 3.14 -14.08 12.60
C TYR A 46 1.98 -13.12 12.40
N LYS A 47 1.59 -12.43 13.47
CA LYS A 47 0.59 -11.38 13.49
C LYS A 47 1.23 -10.07 13.92
N LEU A 48 0.96 -9.00 13.18
CA LEU A 48 1.46 -7.67 13.54
C LEU A 48 0.93 -7.24 14.91
N THR A 49 1.75 -6.51 15.67
CA THR A 49 1.32 -5.87 16.91
C THR A 49 0.29 -4.76 16.61
N PRO A 50 -0.61 -4.44 17.57
CA PRO A 50 -1.54 -3.32 17.42
C PRO A 50 -0.84 -2.00 17.07
N ASP A 51 0.28 -1.70 17.72
CA ASP A 51 1.05 -0.47 17.52
C ASP A 51 1.64 -0.39 16.09
N SER A 52 2.10 -1.52 15.57
CA SER A 52 2.57 -1.61 14.18
C SER A 52 1.42 -1.42 13.19
N ILE A 53 0.26 -2.00 13.47
CA ILE A 53 -0.95 -1.83 12.65
C ILE A 53 -1.38 -0.37 12.64
N GLU A 54 -1.41 0.30 13.79
CA GLU A 54 -1.77 1.71 13.90
C GLU A 54 -0.81 2.60 13.11
N SER A 55 0.51 2.39 13.29
CA SER A 55 1.54 3.11 12.55
C SER A 55 1.41 2.97 11.03
N LEU A 56 1.07 1.77 10.55
CA LEU A 56 0.84 1.49 9.13
C LEU A 56 -0.46 2.14 8.61
N ILE A 57 -1.51 2.17 9.41
CA ILE A 57 -2.78 2.84 9.08
C ILE A 57 -2.55 4.35 8.97
N GLU A 58 -1.87 4.95 9.93
CA GLU A 58 -1.53 6.38 9.92
C GLU A 58 -0.70 6.73 8.67
N TYR A 59 0.36 5.99 8.41
CA TYR A 59 1.16 6.16 7.20
C TYR A 59 0.34 6.07 5.91
N HIS A 60 -0.54 5.07 5.81
CA HIS A 60 -1.40 4.91 4.64
C HIS A 60 -2.34 6.10 4.46
N LYS A 61 -2.85 6.68 5.55
CA LYS A 61 -3.76 7.84 5.52
C LYS A 61 -3.04 9.12 5.11
N GLU A 62 -1.89 9.40 5.72
CA GLU A 62 -1.23 10.70 5.63
C GLU A 62 -0.38 10.84 4.37
N VAL A 63 0.21 9.74 3.89
CA VAL A 63 1.08 9.74 2.72
C VAL A 63 0.35 9.14 1.53
N HIS A 64 0.03 7.85 1.60
CA HIS A 64 -0.43 7.09 0.44
C HIS A 64 -1.80 7.55 -0.09
N CYS A 65 -2.77 7.83 0.79
CA CYS A 65 -4.07 8.35 0.38
C CYS A 65 -3.98 9.77 -0.20
N VAL A 66 -3.07 10.60 0.31
CA VAL A 66 -2.83 11.95 -0.23
C VAL A 66 -2.22 11.87 -1.62
N ASP A 67 -1.24 10.99 -1.83
CA ASP A 67 -0.64 10.77 -3.15
C ASP A 67 -1.63 10.18 -4.16
N ILE A 68 -2.46 9.20 -3.75
CA ILE A 68 -3.54 8.68 -4.60
C ILE A 68 -4.48 9.81 -5.01
N SER A 69 -4.86 10.66 -4.05
CA SER A 69 -5.70 11.81 -4.32
C SER A 69 -4.99 12.75 -5.30
N ALA A 70 -3.76 13.18 -5.04
CA ALA A 70 -3.04 14.10 -5.92
C ALA A 70 -2.88 13.58 -7.36
N ASN A 71 -2.65 12.27 -7.52
CA ASN A 71 -2.38 11.64 -8.82
C ASN A 71 -3.64 11.18 -9.58
N THR A 72 -4.84 11.39 -9.01
CA THR A 72 -6.12 11.05 -9.67
C THR A 72 -6.83 12.33 -10.10
N TYR A 73 -7.44 12.32 -11.30
CA TYR A 73 -8.23 13.45 -11.82
C TYR A 73 -9.27 13.93 -10.79
N ASN A 74 -9.55 15.23 -10.73
CA ASN A 74 -10.45 15.78 -9.73
C ASN A 74 -11.92 15.59 -10.15
N TRP A 75 -12.64 14.72 -9.45
CA TRP A 75 -14.06 14.43 -9.70
C TRP A 75 -14.84 14.27 -8.40
N SER A 76 -16.17 14.36 -8.47
CA SER A 76 -17.03 14.59 -7.29
C SER A 76 -17.00 13.50 -6.21
N GLU A 77 -16.69 12.24 -6.54
CA GLU A 77 -16.68 11.15 -5.56
C GLU A 77 -15.27 10.65 -5.20
N LYS A 78 -14.24 11.36 -5.65
CA LYS A 78 -12.83 11.03 -5.38
C LYS A 78 -12.53 10.88 -3.89
N GLU A 79 -12.98 11.83 -3.07
CA GLU A 79 -12.76 11.76 -1.62
C GLU A 79 -13.45 10.55 -0.99
N LEU A 80 -14.65 10.19 -1.46
CA LEU A 80 -15.37 9.01 -1.00
C LEU A 80 -14.63 7.73 -1.42
N GLN A 81 -14.07 7.71 -2.61
CA GLN A 81 -13.28 6.59 -3.12
C GLN A 81 -12.00 6.37 -2.30
N VAL A 82 -11.25 7.44 -2.02
CA VAL A 82 -10.03 7.40 -1.20
C VAL A 82 -10.34 6.91 0.22
N LYS A 83 -11.43 7.41 0.83
CA LYS A 83 -11.90 6.90 2.14
C LYS A 83 -12.18 5.41 2.11
N LYS A 84 -12.87 4.92 1.06
CA LYS A 84 -13.17 3.49 0.95
C LYS A 84 -11.92 2.62 0.73
N ILE A 85 -10.93 3.11 -0.02
CA ILE A 85 -9.62 2.45 -0.16
C ILE A 85 -8.92 2.38 1.21
N HIS A 86 -8.98 3.46 2.00
CA HIS A 86 -8.41 3.49 3.33
C HIS A 86 -9.09 2.50 4.28
N GLU A 87 -10.42 2.42 4.27
CA GLU A 87 -11.18 1.43 5.06
C GLU A 87 -10.86 -0.02 4.66
N GLU A 88 -10.76 -0.30 3.36
CA GLU A 88 -10.35 -1.62 2.86
C GLU A 88 -8.92 -1.97 3.30
N PHE A 89 -8.01 -0.98 3.33
CA PHE A 89 -6.65 -1.16 3.84
C PHE A 89 -6.65 -1.50 5.34
N ILE A 90 -7.40 -0.74 6.15
CA ILE A 90 -7.55 -1.01 7.60
C ILE A 90 -8.00 -2.46 7.80
N GLN A 91 -9.00 -2.92 7.05
CA GLN A 91 -9.50 -4.30 7.19
C GLN A 91 -8.45 -5.34 6.77
N ALA A 92 -7.74 -5.09 5.66
CA ALA A 92 -6.73 -6.00 5.15
C ALA A 92 -5.54 -6.12 6.11
N ILE A 93 -5.01 -4.99 6.61
CA ILE A 93 -3.87 -5.01 7.53
C ILE A 93 -4.23 -5.63 8.89
N ASN A 94 -5.45 -5.38 9.38
CA ASN A 94 -5.97 -6.04 10.58
C ASN A 94 -6.17 -7.54 10.42
N LYS A 95 -6.29 -8.06 9.19
CA LYS A 95 -6.38 -9.50 8.90
C LYS A 95 -5.05 -10.10 8.45
N PHE A 96 -4.05 -9.26 8.17
CA PHE A 96 -2.76 -9.71 7.70
C PHE A 96 -2.11 -10.69 8.69
N VAL A 97 -1.69 -11.83 8.17
CA VAL A 97 -0.94 -12.86 8.88
C VAL A 97 0.17 -13.29 7.93
N TYR A 98 1.41 -13.16 8.38
CA TYR A 98 2.56 -13.59 7.59
C TYR A 98 2.88 -15.04 7.93
N ARG A 99 2.94 -15.91 6.91
CA ARG A 99 3.27 -17.33 7.06
C ARG A 99 4.59 -17.61 6.38
N THR A 100 5.48 -18.30 7.08
CA THR A 100 6.80 -18.68 6.57
C THR A 100 7.23 -20.00 7.20
N HIS A 101 8.29 -20.59 6.67
CA HIS A 101 8.86 -21.83 7.18
C HIS A 101 9.43 -21.64 8.59
N VAL A 102 9.41 -22.70 9.42
CA VAL A 102 9.88 -22.69 10.83
C VAL A 102 11.35 -22.27 11.01
N THR A 103 12.16 -22.31 9.95
CA THR A 103 13.54 -21.78 9.96
C THR A 103 13.57 -20.29 10.31
N ALA A 104 12.46 -19.56 10.16
CA ALA A 104 12.34 -18.19 10.65
C ALA A 104 12.44 -18.06 12.18
N LEU A 105 12.24 -19.16 12.93
CA LEU A 105 12.39 -19.19 14.39
C LEU A 105 13.86 -19.24 14.83
N GLU A 106 14.79 -19.58 13.93
CA GLU A 106 16.22 -19.64 14.26
C GLU A 106 16.81 -18.29 14.67
N GLY A 107 16.14 -17.18 14.35
CA GLY A 107 16.54 -15.83 14.72
C GLY A 107 16.01 -15.33 16.06
N LEU A 108 15.31 -16.18 16.82
CA LEU A 108 14.72 -15.81 18.11
C LEU A 108 15.64 -16.18 19.27
N GLU A 109 15.77 -15.27 20.23
CA GLU A 109 16.42 -15.46 21.52
C GLU A 109 15.52 -16.27 22.47
N GLU A 110 16.06 -16.67 23.64
CA GLU A 110 15.34 -17.49 24.63
C GLU A 110 14.07 -16.80 25.17
N ASP A 111 14.05 -15.48 25.18
CA ASP A 111 12.90 -14.66 25.57
C ASP A 111 11.89 -14.45 24.43
N GLY A 112 12.18 -14.99 23.24
CA GLY A 112 11.35 -14.89 22.04
C GLY A 112 11.52 -13.58 21.26
N ALA A 113 12.42 -12.69 21.67
CA ALA A 113 12.78 -11.51 20.90
C ALA A 113 13.68 -11.91 19.72
N GLY A 114 13.52 -11.26 18.57
CA GLY A 114 14.39 -11.52 17.43
C GLY A 114 13.88 -10.95 16.12
N GLU A 115 14.69 -11.12 15.09
CA GLU A 115 14.39 -10.61 13.76
C GLU A 115 14.11 -11.75 12.77
N LEU A 116 13.24 -11.47 11.81
CA LEU A 116 13.01 -12.38 10.69
C LEU A 116 14.27 -12.49 9.82
N LEU A 117 14.91 -13.65 9.85
CA LEU A 117 16.14 -13.93 9.10
C LEU A 117 15.90 -14.09 7.59
N CYS A 118 17.00 -14.23 6.84
CA CYS A 118 16.99 -14.63 5.42
C CYS A 118 16.18 -13.71 4.50
N GLY A 119 16.15 -12.41 4.79
CA GLY A 119 15.44 -11.41 3.98
C GLY A 119 13.91 -11.47 4.09
N LYS A 120 13.37 -12.25 5.03
CA LYS A 120 11.93 -12.38 5.24
C LYS A 120 11.28 -11.07 5.73
N SER A 121 12.05 -10.21 6.40
CA SER A 121 11.63 -8.84 6.72
C SER A 121 11.29 -8.02 5.47
N GLU A 122 12.09 -8.11 4.41
CA GLU A 122 11.82 -7.43 3.14
C GLU A 122 10.60 -8.04 2.43
N GLU A 123 10.41 -9.36 2.53
CA GLU A 123 9.22 -10.04 2.04
C GLU A 123 7.93 -9.53 2.73
N VAL A 124 7.96 -9.39 4.07
CA VAL A 124 6.86 -8.81 4.84
C VAL A 124 6.56 -7.38 4.41
N LYS A 125 7.60 -6.55 4.29
CA LYS A 125 7.46 -5.17 3.80
C LYS A 125 6.81 -5.14 2.42
N ASN A 126 7.28 -5.96 1.48
CA ASN A 126 6.72 -6.02 0.13
C ASN A 126 5.26 -6.49 0.12
N ASN A 127 4.90 -7.46 0.97
CA ASN A 127 3.53 -7.92 1.12
C ASN A 127 2.61 -6.80 1.65
N ILE A 128 3.05 -6.05 2.66
CA ILE A 128 2.29 -4.92 3.22
C ILE A 128 2.11 -3.82 2.17
N MET A 129 3.17 -3.46 1.45
CA MET A 129 3.11 -2.45 0.39
C MET A 129 2.24 -2.91 -0.80
N ALA A 130 2.25 -4.20 -1.11
CA ALA A 130 1.39 -4.77 -2.14
C ALA A 130 -0.09 -4.65 -1.79
N ILE A 131 -0.49 -4.76 -0.52
CA ILE A 131 -1.88 -4.53 -0.09
C ILE A 131 -2.31 -3.11 -0.44
N ALA A 132 -1.50 -2.10 -0.08
CA ALA A 132 -1.79 -0.71 -0.40
C ALA A 132 -1.89 -0.47 -1.92
N ALA A 133 -0.94 -1.00 -2.69
CA ALA A 133 -0.90 -0.84 -4.14
C ALA A 133 -2.06 -1.55 -4.86
N GLN A 134 -2.43 -2.77 -4.43
CA GLN A 134 -3.52 -3.53 -5.02
C GLN A 134 -4.88 -2.85 -4.84
N LEU A 135 -5.13 -2.28 -3.67
CA LEU A 135 -6.38 -1.55 -3.38
C LEU A 135 -6.50 -0.29 -4.24
N ALA A 136 -5.39 0.42 -4.47
CA ALA A 136 -5.35 1.57 -5.38
C ALA A 136 -5.56 1.16 -6.86
N CYS A 137 -4.91 0.08 -7.31
CA CYS A 137 -4.98 -0.37 -8.70
C CYS A 137 -6.35 -0.96 -9.08
N ARG A 138 -6.95 -1.77 -8.20
CA ARG A 138 -8.27 -2.40 -8.41
C ARG A 138 -9.36 -1.36 -8.73
N ARG A 139 -9.23 -0.14 -8.20
CA ARG A 139 -10.22 0.93 -8.39
C ARG A 139 -10.02 1.74 -9.67
N LYS A 140 -8.77 1.94 -10.13
CA LYS A 140 -8.50 2.61 -11.41
C LYS A 140 -9.22 1.92 -12.59
N LEU A 141 -9.34 0.59 -12.56
CA LEU A 141 -10.07 -0.17 -13.57
C LEU A 141 -11.59 0.08 -13.57
N VAL A 142 -12.17 0.45 -12.42
CA VAL A 142 -13.61 0.75 -12.30
C VAL A 142 -13.92 2.13 -12.87
N ASP A 143 -13.03 3.10 -12.66
CA ASP A 143 -13.23 4.47 -13.16
C ASP A 143 -13.13 4.56 -14.69
N THR A 144 -12.30 3.71 -15.32
CA THR A 144 -12.21 3.63 -16.79
C THR A 144 -13.49 3.09 -17.44
N ILE A 145 -14.26 2.25 -16.74
CA ILE A 145 -15.50 1.65 -17.28
C ILE A 145 -16.68 2.62 -17.16
N ASN A 146 -16.65 3.54 -16.20
CA ASN A 146 -17.73 4.51 -15.97
C ASN A 146 -17.53 5.84 -16.72
N HIS A 147 -16.51 5.94 -17.58
CA HIS A 147 -16.34 7.09 -18.44
C HIS A 147 -17.20 6.92 -19.70
N PRO A 148 -18.29 7.68 -19.90
CA PRO A 148 -18.82 7.81 -21.24
C PRO A 148 -17.74 8.51 -22.07
N ASP A 149 -17.38 7.90 -23.21
CA ASP A 149 -16.54 8.50 -24.24
C ASP A 149 -17.13 9.87 -24.64
N VAL A 150 -16.60 10.95 -24.08
CA VAL A 150 -16.75 12.28 -24.67
C VAL A 150 -15.66 12.40 -25.73
N ASN A 151 -15.83 11.66 -26.83
CA ASN A 151 -15.35 11.97 -28.18
C ASN A 151 -15.51 10.75 -29.10
N SER A 152 -16.73 10.53 -29.61
CA SER A 152 -16.92 9.81 -30.89
C SER A 152 -17.35 10.81 -31.95
N SER A 153 -16.35 11.47 -32.53
CA SER A 153 -16.47 12.11 -33.84
C SER A 153 -16.54 11.03 -34.90
N ALA A 154 -17.76 10.64 -35.33
CA ALA A 154 -17.98 9.91 -36.57
C ALA A 154 -19.43 10.04 -37.07
N GLY A 155 -19.61 10.92 -38.07
CA GLY A 155 -20.46 10.65 -39.25
C GLY A 155 -21.97 10.86 -39.13
N ARG A 156 -22.46 11.99 -39.66
CA ARG A 156 -23.65 11.97 -40.53
C ARG A 156 -23.48 12.97 -41.67
N PHE A 157 -23.22 12.42 -42.85
CA PHE A 157 -23.61 12.97 -44.14
C PHE A 157 -25.09 13.33 -44.14
N MET A 158 -25.43 14.51 -44.67
CA MET A 158 -26.64 14.86 -45.44
C MET A 158 -26.46 16.34 -45.82
N GLU A 159 -25.99 16.64 -47.03
CA GLU A 159 -26.74 16.84 -48.28
C GLU A 159 -26.65 18.34 -48.65
N SER A 160 -26.12 18.62 -49.84
CA SER A 160 -26.14 19.94 -50.47
C SER A 160 -27.56 20.40 -50.71
N VAL A 161 -27.85 21.69 -50.47
CA VAL A 161 -28.64 22.52 -51.41
C VAL A 161 -28.12 23.96 -51.35
N ALA A 162 -27.90 24.53 -52.53
CA ALA A 162 -27.50 25.91 -52.80
C ALA A 162 -28.62 26.93 -52.53
N ILE A 163 -28.25 28.15 -52.10
CA ILE A 163 -28.44 29.41 -52.85
C ILE A 163 -27.22 30.28 -52.54
#